data_AF-A0A960N5M6-F1
#
_entry.id   AF-A0A960N5M6-F1
#
_cell.length_a   1.000
_cell.length_b   1.000
_cell.length_c   1.000
_cell.angle_alpha   90.00
_cell.angle_beta   90.00
_cell.angle_gamma   90.00
#
_symmetry.space_group_name_H-M   'P 1'
#
loop_
_entity.id
_entity.type
_entity.pdbx_description
1 polymer ?
#
loop_
_entity_poly.entity_id
_entity_poly.type
_entity_poly.pdbx_seq_one_letter_code
_entity_poly.pdbx_strand_id
1 'polypeptide(L)'
;LPVEWNAFNASSLPILFGTGLDYSIHVIFALRREKGNVRAMQAGIGKALLFCGLSTAAGFGSLAFASSEGLSSLGMVCALGITINMATAVWLLPWWWRAVDPTGLGRRPDRV
;
A
#
# COMPACT_ATOMS: atom_id res chain seq x y z
N LEU A 1 -2.74 22.58 -4.02
CA LEU A 1 -1.81 22.83 -2.89
C LEU A 1 -0.52 23.36 -3.50
N PRO A 2 -0.10 24.62 -3.27
CA PRO A 2 1.22 25.07 -3.67
C PRO A 2 2.23 24.39 -2.74
N VAL A 3 2.67 23.19 -3.12
CA VAL A 3 3.76 22.49 -2.45
C VAL A 3 5.06 23.07 -2.98
N GLU A 4 5.75 23.85 -2.15
CA GLU A 4 7.10 24.31 -2.41
C GLU A 4 8.02 23.09 -2.59
N TRP A 5 8.80 23.08 -3.69
CA TRP A 5 9.77 22.01 -3.96
C TRP A 5 10.98 22.16 -3.04
N ASN A 6 10.87 21.60 -1.84
CA ASN A 6 11.95 21.53 -0.85
C ASN A 6 12.52 20.10 -0.76
N ALA A 7 13.75 19.95 -0.26
CA ALA A 7 14.43 18.66 -0.12
C ALA A 7 13.62 17.60 0.65
N PHE A 8 12.77 18.06 1.58
CA PHE A 8 11.81 17.23 2.30
C PHE A 8 10.75 16.62 1.37
N ASN A 9 10.16 17.41 0.46
CA ASN A 9 9.18 16.89 -0.48
C ASN A 9 9.83 15.94 -1.51
N ALA A 10 11.07 16.22 -1.92
CA ALA A 10 11.84 15.29 -2.76
C ALA A 10 12.07 13.93 -2.07
N SER A 11 12.28 13.94 -0.75
CA SER A 11 12.45 12.71 0.05
C SER A 11 11.16 11.91 0.21
N SER A 12 9.98 12.50 -0.03
CA SER A 12 8.70 11.78 0.02
C SER A 12 8.58 10.74 -1.10
N LEU A 13 9.22 10.98 -2.25
CA LEU A 13 9.17 10.08 -3.42
C LEU A 13 9.67 8.67 -3.10
N PRO A 14 10.91 8.45 -2.59
CA PRO A 14 11.37 7.11 -2.24
C PRO A 14 10.56 6.49 -1.09
N ILE A 15 10.04 7.30 -0.15
CA ILE A 15 9.19 6.81 0.95
C ILE A 15 7.88 6.24 0.39
N LEU A 16 7.21 6.98 -0.49
CA LEU A 16 5.98 6.55 -1.14
C LEU A 16 6.24 5.35 -2.07
N PHE A 17 7.37 5.33 -2.75
CA PHE A 17 7.72 4.20 -3.60
C PHE A 17 7.98 2.93 -2.77
N GLY A 18 8.75 3.03 -1.68
CA GLY A 18 9.04 1.92 -0.79
C GLY A 18 7.79 1.35 -0.12
N THR A 19 6.91 2.22 0.40
CA THR A 19 5.63 1.78 1.00
C THR A 19 4.70 1.12 -0.01
N GLY A 20 4.68 1.59 -1.26
CA GLY A 20 3.89 0.99 -2.33
C GLY A 20 4.36 -0.42 -2.69
N LEU A 21 5.67 -0.62 -2.76
CA LEU A 21 6.26 -1.93 -2.97
C LEU A 21 5.99 -2.88 -1.80
N ASP A 22 6.11 -2.41 -0.55
CA ASP A 22 5.83 -3.23 0.63
C ASP A 22 4.38 -3.74 0.66
N TYR A 23 3.40 -2.85 0.48
CA TYR A 23 2.00 -3.27 0.43
C TYR A 23 1.72 -4.23 -0.73
N SER A 24 2.33 -4.00 -1.89
CA SER A 24 2.17 -4.88 -3.05
C SER A 24 2.72 -6.29 -2.79
N ILE A 25 3.92 -6.39 -2.22
CA ILE A 25 4.56 -7.67 -1.89
C ILE A 25 3.73 -8.43 -0.85
N HIS A 26 3.28 -7.74 0.21
CA HIS A 26 2.44 -8.34 1.24
C HIS A 26 1.17 -8.97 0.67
N VAL A 27 0.48 -8.25 -0.22
CA VAL A 27 -0.75 -8.74 -0.87
C VAL A 27 -0.47 -9.89 -1.82
N ILE A 28 0.59 -9.83 -2.63
CA ILE A 28 0.99 -10.92 -3.54
C ILE A 28 1.35 -12.18 -2.76
N PHE A 29 2.10 -12.04 -1.67
CA PHE A 29 2.48 -13.17 -0.83
C PHE A 29 1.26 -13.81 -0.17
N ALA A 30 0.32 -12.98 0.31
CA ALA A 30 -0.96 -13.43 0.85
C ALA A 30 -1.80 -14.16 -0.20
N LEU A 31 -1.90 -13.62 -1.43
CA LEU A 31 -2.58 -14.28 -2.54
C LEU A 31 -1.96 -15.63 -2.89
N ARG A 32 -0.62 -15.72 -2.91
CA ARG A 32 0.08 -16.98 -3.14
C ARG A 32 -0.20 -18.00 -2.04
N ARG A 33 -0.21 -17.58 -0.77
CA ARG A 33 -0.54 -18.44 0.38
C ARG A 33 -1.96 -18.99 0.30
N GLU A 34 -2.91 -18.17 -0.14
CA GLU A 34 -4.31 -18.52 -0.32
C GLU A 34 -4.62 -19.15 -1.70
N LYS A 35 -3.60 -19.59 -2.45
CA LYS A 35 -3.72 -20.24 -3.77
C LYS A 35 -4.52 -19.42 -4.79
N GLY A 36 -4.41 -18.09 -4.75
CA GLY A 36 -5.14 -17.17 -5.62
C GLY A 36 -6.57 -16.86 -5.16
N ASN A 37 -7.01 -17.36 -3.98
CA ASN A 37 -8.31 -17.01 -3.43
C ASN A 37 -8.29 -15.58 -2.83
N VAL A 38 -8.66 -14.62 -3.66
CA VAL A 38 -8.77 -13.20 -3.32
C VAL A 38 -9.64 -12.95 -2.08
N ARG A 39 -10.74 -13.71 -1.91
CA ARG A 39 -11.68 -13.50 -0.80
C ARG A 39 -11.10 -13.99 0.53
N ALA A 40 -10.35 -15.10 0.52
CA ALA A 40 -9.64 -15.58 1.70
C ALA A 40 -8.50 -14.63 2.09
N MET A 41 -7.74 -14.13 1.11
CA MET A 41 -6.70 -13.12 1.34
C MET A 41 -7.26 -11.85 1.98
N GLN A 42 -8.35 -11.31 1.43
CA GLN A 42 -9.01 -10.11 1.97
C GLN A 42 -9.54 -10.32 3.39
N ALA A 43 -10.10 -11.50 3.69
CA ALA A 43 -10.58 -11.84 5.02
C ALA A 43 -9.44 -12.00 6.05
N GLY A 44 -8.29 -12.51 5.63
CA GLY A 44 -7.11 -12.71 6.49
C GLY A 44 -6.28 -11.44 6.66
N ILE A 45 -5.62 -10.97 5.60
CA ILE A 45 -4.62 -9.89 5.66
C ILE A 45 -5.20 -8.52 5.32
N GLY A 46 -6.33 -8.44 4.60
CA GLY A 46 -6.90 -7.15 4.17
C GLY A 46 -7.19 -6.18 5.32
N LYS A 47 -7.77 -6.67 6.42
CA LYS A 47 -8.00 -5.85 7.63
C LYS A 47 -6.69 -5.43 8.31
N ALA A 48 -5.73 -6.34 8.41
CA ALA A 48 -4.43 -6.04 9.00
C ALA A 48 -3.68 -4.96 8.20
N LEU A 49 -3.73 -5.03 6.88
CA LEU A 49 -3.12 -4.04 5.99
C LEU A 49 -3.80 -2.66 6.11
N LEU A 50 -5.13 -2.63 6.27
CA LEU A 50 -5.87 -1.39 6.50
C LEU A 50 -5.45 -0.72 7.82
N PHE A 51 -5.35 -1.48 8.92
CA PHE A 51 -4.88 -0.93 10.19
C PHE A 51 -3.43 -0.47 10.13
N CYS A 52 -2.56 -1.21 9.43
CA CYS A 52 -1.17 -0.85 9.21
C CYS A 52 -1.03 0.44 8.38
N GLY A 53 -1.78 0.57 7.29
CA GLY A 53 -1.75 1.78 6.47
C GLY A 53 -2.34 2.99 7.20
N LEU A 54 -3.42 2.81 7.97
CA LEU A 54 -3.98 3.87 8.81
C LEU A 54 -3.02 4.34 9.89
N SER A 55 -2.33 3.45 10.60
CA SER A 55 -1.34 3.83 11.61
C SER A 55 -0.15 4.57 10.98
N THR A 56 0.30 4.14 9.80
CA THR A 56 1.38 4.79 9.05
C THR A 56 0.96 6.18 8.58
N ALA A 57 -0.25 6.31 8.03
CA ALA A 57 -0.83 7.59 7.62
C ALA A 57 -1.01 8.53 8.82
N ALA A 58 -1.41 8.02 9.99
CA ALA A 58 -1.48 8.80 11.22
C ALA A 58 -0.10 9.24 11.71
N GLY A 59 0.91 8.38 11.61
CA GLY A 59 2.31 8.70 11.94
C GLY A 59 2.85 9.86 11.11
N PHE A 60 2.74 9.77 9.78
CA PHE A 60 3.13 10.86 8.89
C PHE A 60 2.20 12.07 9.00
N GLY A 61 0.91 11.86 9.22
CA GLY A 61 -0.08 12.91 9.44
C GLY A 61 0.22 13.74 10.69
N SER A 62 0.80 13.15 11.72
CA SER A 62 1.25 13.88 12.92
C SER A 62 2.32 14.93 12.58
N LEU A 63 3.19 14.67 11.58
CA LEU A 63 4.18 15.65 11.12
C LEU A 63 3.54 16.88 10.48
N ALA A 64 2.28 16.82 10.03
CA ALA A 64 1.58 17.99 9.52
C ALA A 64 1.43 19.10 10.58
N PHE A 65 1.41 18.73 11.87
CA PHE A 65 1.37 19.68 12.99
C PHE A 65 2.74 20.25 13.40
N ALA A 66 3.82 19.85 12.72
CA ALA A 66 5.14 20.38 13.00
C ALA A 66 5.25 21.86 12.60
N SER A 67 5.92 22.66 13.42
CA SER A 67 6.13 24.09 13.17
C SER A 67 7.03 24.40 11.98
N SER A 68 7.72 23.38 11.42
CA SER A 68 8.57 23.53 10.24
C SER A 68 7.75 23.28 8.98
N GLU A 69 7.74 24.26 8.08
CA GLU A 69 7.00 24.24 6.81
C GLU A 69 7.41 23.05 5.92
N GLY A 70 8.69 22.65 5.94
CA GLY A 70 9.20 21.50 5.20
C GLY A 70 8.69 20.16 5.74
N LEU A 71 8.66 19.98 7.06
CA LEU A 71 8.15 18.74 7.69
C LEU A 71 6.63 18.65 7.58
N SER A 72 5.92 19.78 7.73
CA SER A 72 4.47 19.82 7.61
C SER A 72 4.01 19.42 6.20
N SER A 73 4.67 19.97 5.17
CA SER A 73 4.41 19.62 3.77
C SER A 73 4.71 18.14 3.47
N LEU A 74 5.86 17.63 3.92
CA LEU A 74 6.22 16.21 3.79
C LEU A 74 5.17 15.31 4.46
N GLY A 75 4.78 15.63 5.70
CA GLY A 75 3.80 14.86 6.46
C GLY A 75 2.47 14.74 5.74
N MET A 76 1.96 15.84 5.18
CA MET A 76 0.73 15.84 4.38
C MET A 76 0.86 15.02 3.09
N VAL A 77 1.95 15.19 2.33
CA VAL A 77 2.17 14.46 1.08
C VAL A 77 2.31 12.95 1.34
N CYS A 78 3.09 12.57 2.34
CA CYS A 78 3.27 11.17 2.73
C CYS A 78 1.96 10.56 3.24
N ALA A 79 1.22 11.25 4.12
CA ALA A 79 -0.05 10.73 4.65
C ALA A 79 -1.08 10.45 3.54
N LEU A 80 -1.21 11.38 2.58
CA LEU A 80 -2.06 11.18 1.41
C LEU A 80 -1.56 10.03 0.52
N GLY A 81 -0.27 10.03 0.18
CA GLY A 81 0.31 9.02 -0.70
C GLY A 81 0.26 7.61 -0.10
N ILE A 82 0.49 7.45 1.20
CA ILE A 82 0.36 6.17 1.91
C ILE A 82 -1.09 5.70 1.90
N THR A 83 -2.04 6.60 2.15
CA THR A 83 -3.47 6.26 2.11
C THR A 83 -3.88 5.78 0.71
N ILE A 84 -3.39 6.45 -0.34
CA ILE A 84 -3.63 6.06 -1.74
C ILE A 84 -2.95 4.72 -2.05
N ASN A 85 -1.70 4.51 -1.64
CA ASN A 85 -0.99 3.24 -1.83
C ASN A 85 -1.69 2.08 -1.14
N MET A 86 -2.10 2.26 0.12
CA MET A 86 -2.87 1.28 0.87
C MET A 86 -4.19 0.96 0.16
N ALA A 87 -4.95 1.98 -0.25
CA ALA A 87 -6.18 1.78 -1.01
C ALA A 87 -5.91 1.04 -2.32
N THR A 88 -4.84 1.39 -3.03
CA THR A 88 -4.46 0.74 -4.28
C THR A 88 -4.09 -0.73 -4.06
N ALA A 89 -3.30 -1.06 -3.03
CA ALA A 89 -2.94 -2.44 -2.73
C ALA A 89 -4.17 -3.29 -2.31
N VAL A 90 -5.10 -2.72 -1.55
CA VAL A 90 -6.29 -3.44 -1.07
C VAL A 90 -7.36 -3.59 -2.16
N TRP A 91 -7.46 -2.66 -3.12
CA TRP A 91 -8.53 -2.63 -4.12
C TRP A 91 -8.05 -2.93 -5.55
N LEU A 92 -6.97 -2.27 -6.00
CA LEU A 92 -6.46 -2.41 -7.36
C LEU A 92 -5.79 -3.78 -7.57
N LEU A 93 -4.99 -4.25 -6.62
CA LEU A 93 -4.31 -5.56 -6.75
C LEU A 93 -5.27 -6.75 -6.85
N PRO A 94 -6.32 -6.90 -6.02
CA PRO A 94 -7.27 -8.00 -6.18
C PRO A 94 -8.13 -7.86 -7.45
N TRP A 95 -8.38 -6.63 -7.91
CA TRP A 95 -9.02 -6.41 -9.21
C TRP A 95 -8.11 -6.84 -10.36
N TRP A 96 -6.84 -6.45 -10.33
CA TRP A 96 -5.84 -6.81 -11.33
C TRP A 96 -5.58 -8.31 -11.33
N TRP A 97 -5.51 -8.96 -10.16
CA TRP A 97 -5.39 -10.42 -10.07
C TRP A 97 -6.59 -11.14 -10.71
N ARG A 98 -7.81 -10.64 -10.55
CA ARG A 98 -9.00 -11.17 -11.24
C ARG A 98 -8.97 -10.93 -12.75
N ALA A 99 -8.43 -9.80 -13.19
CA ALA A 99 -8.33 -9.44 -14.61
C ALA A 99 -7.17 -10.18 -15.33
N VAL A 100 -6.08 -10.46 -14.61
CA VAL A 100 -4.86 -11.12 -15.09
C VAL A 100 -4.82 -12.61 -14.68
N ASP A 101 -5.99 -13.21 -14.47
CA ASP A 101 -6.15 -14.67 -14.41
C ASP A 101 -6.46 -15.34 -15.80
N PRO A 102 -5.77 -15.07 -16.95
CA PRO A 102 -5.82 -15.94 -18.13
C PRO A 102 -5.07 -17.27 -17.98
N THR A 103 -4.23 -17.42 -16.95
CA THR A 103 -3.46 -18.65 -16.72
C THR A 103 -3.84 -19.25 -15.38
N GLY A 104 -4.63 -20.33 -15.41
CA GLY A 104 -4.99 -21.17 -14.27
C GLY A 104 -3.80 -21.90 -13.62
N LEU A 105 -2.69 -21.21 -13.38
CA LEU A 105 -1.51 -21.71 -12.67
C LEU A 105 -1.76 -21.90 -11.16
N GLY A 106 -2.86 -21.33 -10.63
CA GLY A 106 -3.42 -21.66 -9.31
C GLY A 106 -4.29 -22.93 -9.28
N ARG A 107 -4.61 -23.52 -10.44
CA ARG A 107 -5.33 -24.80 -10.57
C ARG A 107 -4.38 -25.96 -10.87
N ARG A 108 -3.27 -26.07 -10.14
CA ARG A 108 -2.62 -27.38 -9.99
C ARG A 108 -3.16 -28.03 -8.71
N PRO A 109 -4.24 -28.83 -8.80
CA PRO A 109 -4.33 -29.97 -7.90
C PRO A 109 -3.08 -30.84 -8.14
N ASP A 110 -2.60 -31.46 -7.06
CA ASP A 110 -1.66 -32.58 -7.04
C ASP A 110 -0.37 -32.53 -7.89
N ARG A 111 0.76 -32.37 -7.19
CA ARG A 111 1.85 -33.35 -7.32
C ARG A 111 2.65 -33.44 -6.02
N VAL A 112 2.61 -34.66 -5.47
CA VAL A 112 3.30 -35.32 -4.35
C VAL A 112 2.92 -34.94 -2.93
#